data_AF-A0A9D7XRR2-F1
#
_entry.id   AF-A0A9D7XRR2-F1
#
_cell.length_a   1.000
_cell.length_b   1.000
_cell.length_c   1.000
_cell.angle_alpha   90.00
_cell.angle_beta   90.00
_cell.angle_gamma   90.00
#
_symmetry.space_group_name_H-M   'P 1'
#
loop_
_entity.id
_entity.type
_entity.pdbx_description
1 polymer ?
#
loop_
_entity_poly.entity_id
_entity_poly.type
_entity_poly.pdbx_seq_one_letter_code
_entity_poly.pdbx_strand_id
1 'polypeptide(L)'
;MIDDRLHHNIEKYLTGELPQGEIVLFESEMKINRELLEEVEIQRLCLMAMQKLAAADLKEKFIKWEKELDSGTLSKSPRPFLRNKYNPWFWGTGILFLLLISMAFWHFQQVKKNKVKGEEDKLQIYQRDSIIGELRILIQQKQEKLSDLLPKSGAGEDSLLKLEILKLEEEVRRIEKSKSQNSQNQESTNQQMALASAPSHEYAMRGLGNDDNLDSSIKSIYKSLRTGNYTEAVYLLKNISPDDIDGQRVVTYELPYALFYAGKFGEAALSFQELKKTDRSEADKVEFYILLCYVGEGRIAFVQKMIADILKNPQHKFYENTKKLKSVLERK
;
A
#
# COMPACT_ATOMS: atom_id res chain seq x y z
N MET A 1 -42.24 8.17 -4.35
CA MET A 1 -41.21 9.05 -3.77
C MET A 1 -40.22 8.13 -3.11
N ILE A 2 -39.01 8.05 -3.66
CA ILE A 2 -37.91 7.38 -2.96
C ILE A 2 -37.63 8.22 -1.72
N ASP A 3 -37.45 7.57 -0.57
CA ASP A 3 -37.24 8.25 0.70
C ASP A 3 -35.89 8.98 0.65
N ASP A 4 -35.85 10.31 0.75
CA ASP A 4 -34.62 11.11 0.77
C ASP A 4 -33.64 10.61 1.86
N ARG A 5 -34.18 10.00 2.91
CA ARG A 5 -33.40 9.36 3.97
C ARG A 5 -32.60 8.15 3.46
N LEU A 6 -33.16 7.38 2.53
CA LEU A 6 -32.50 6.20 1.96
C LEU A 6 -31.28 6.62 1.15
N HIS A 7 -31.43 7.61 0.27
CA HIS A 7 -30.32 8.14 -0.52
C HIS A 7 -29.18 8.68 0.35
N HIS A 8 -29.51 9.39 1.45
CA HIS A 8 -28.52 9.88 2.40
C HIS A 8 -27.77 8.75 3.13
N ASN A 9 -28.46 7.67 3.47
CA ASN A 9 -27.84 6.50 4.09
C ASN A 9 -26.94 5.74 3.11
N ILE A 10 -27.35 5.59 1.84
CA ILE A 10 -26.51 5.00 0.79
C ILE A 10 -25.24 5.83 0.61
N GLU A 11 -25.37 7.17 0.54
CA GLU A 11 -24.22 8.05 0.39
C GLU A 11 -23.24 7.90 1.57
N LYS A 12 -23.72 7.96 2.81
CA LYS A 12 -22.91 7.73 4.02
C LYS A 12 -22.25 6.36 4.05
N TYR A 13 -22.96 5.32 3.60
CA TYR A 13 -22.40 3.97 3.50
C TYR A 13 -21.24 3.93 2.51
N LEU A 14 -21.42 4.50 1.32
CA LEU A 14 -20.40 4.53 0.26
C LEU A 14 -19.21 5.43 0.60
N THR A 15 -19.40 6.50 1.38
CA THR A 15 -18.31 7.38 1.85
C THR A 15 -17.60 6.85 3.11
N GLY A 16 -18.19 5.87 3.80
CA GLY A 16 -17.67 5.31 5.06
C GLY A 16 -17.97 6.18 6.28
N GLU A 17 -18.96 7.06 6.19
CA GLU A 17 -19.41 7.93 7.27
C GLU A 17 -20.53 7.31 8.13
N LEU A 18 -21.04 6.13 7.73
CA LEU A 18 -22.05 5.41 8.48
C LEU A 18 -21.45 4.78 9.75
N PRO A 19 -22.06 4.96 10.94
CA PRO A 19 -21.59 4.34 12.18
C PRO A 19 -21.57 2.81 12.10
N GLN A 20 -20.64 2.16 12.80
CA GLN A 20 -20.44 0.70 12.69
C GLN A 20 -21.68 -0.14 13.06
N GLY A 21 -22.49 0.33 14.02
CA GLY A 21 -23.77 -0.32 14.35
C GLY A 21 -24.81 -0.23 13.23
N GLU A 22 -24.86 0.90 12.53
CA GLU A 22 -25.76 1.12 11.40
C GLU A 22 -25.29 0.39 10.14
N ILE A 23 -23.98 0.23 9.94
CA ILE A 23 -23.41 -0.56 8.84
C ILE A 23 -23.94 -2.01 8.87
N VAL A 24 -23.91 -2.66 10.03
CA VAL A 24 -24.35 -4.06 10.15
C VAL A 24 -25.84 -4.20 9.83
N LEU A 25 -26.66 -3.25 10.27
CA LEU A 25 -28.09 -3.21 9.97
C LEU A 25 -28.31 -2.99 8.47
N PHE A 26 -27.65 -1.99 7.88
CA PHE A 26 -27.76 -1.66 6.46
C PHE A 26 -27.31 -2.83 5.57
N GLU A 27 -26.23 -3.52 5.90
CA GLU A 27 -25.77 -4.71 5.18
C GLU A 27 -26.73 -5.90 5.33
N SER A 28 -27.38 -6.02 6.49
CA SER A 28 -28.44 -7.03 6.66
C SER A 28 -29.68 -6.70 5.83
N GLU A 29 -30.06 -5.43 5.73
CA GLU A 29 -31.16 -4.96 4.88
C GLU A 29 -30.86 -5.19 3.40
N MET A 30 -29.64 -4.90 2.93
CA MET A 30 -29.22 -5.17 1.54
C MET A 30 -29.30 -6.66 1.16
N LYS A 31 -29.11 -7.58 2.11
CA LYS A 31 -29.23 -9.02 1.85
C LYS A 31 -30.67 -9.47 1.65
N ILE A 32 -31.61 -8.77 2.29
CA ILE A 32 -33.04 -9.11 2.25
C ILE A 32 -33.72 -8.36 1.09
N ASN A 33 -33.34 -7.09 0.89
CA ASN A 33 -33.93 -6.21 -0.11
C ASN A 33 -33.01 -6.05 -1.33
N ARG A 34 -33.35 -6.77 -2.40
CA ARG A 34 -32.62 -6.71 -3.67
C ARG A 34 -32.69 -5.32 -4.34
N GLU A 35 -33.81 -4.61 -4.22
CA GLU A 35 -33.97 -3.27 -4.82
C GLU A 35 -32.98 -2.28 -4.18
N LEU A 36 -32.78 -2.37 -2.87
CA LEU A 36 -31.79 -1.56 -2.15
C LEU A 36 -30.36 -1.85 -2.63
N LEU A 37 -30.03 -3.12 -2.87
CA LEU A 37 -28.71 -3.51 -3.39
C LEU A 37 -28.46 -2.91 -4.79
N GLU A 38 -29.45 -3.00 -5.68
CA GLU A 38 -29.37 -2.43 -7.03
C GLU A 38 -29.21 -0.90 -6.98
N GLU A 39 -29.91 -0.21 -6.07
CA GLU A 39 -29.78 1.24 -5.87
C GLU A 39 -28.39 1.65 -5.35
N VAL A 40 -27.85 0.91 -4.37
CA VAL A 40 -26.49 1.12 -3.86
C VAL A 40 -25.46 0.95 -4.98
N GLU A 41 -25.64 -0.04 -5.85
CA GLU A 41 -24.74 -0.28 -6.99
C GLU A 41 -24.81 0.84 -8.03
N ILE A 42 -26.02 1.31 -8.37
CA ILE A 42 -26.22 2.47 -9.27
C ILE A 42 -25.55 3.71 -8.70
N GLN A 43 -25.75 4.02 -7.42
CA GLN A 43 -25.16 5.21 -6.79
C GLN A 43 -23.63 5.11 -6.71
N ARG A 44 -23.09 3.90 -6.47
CA ARG A 44 -21.65 3.64 -6.52
C ARG A 44 -21.06 3.91 -7.91
N LEU A 45 -21.72 3.42 -8.96
CA LEU A 45 -21.30 3.66 -10.35
C LEU A 45 -21.37 5.15 -10.70
N CYS A 46 -22.41 5.85 -10.26
CA CYS A 46 -22.56 7.30 -10.43
C CYS A 46 -21.41 8.08 -9.79
N LEU A 47 -21.06 7.76 -8.52
CA LEU A 47 -19.92 8.37 -7.84
C LEU A 47 -18.59 8.13 -8.59
N MET A 48 -18.36 6.89 -9.07
CA MET A 48 -17.16 6.57 -9.87
C MET A 48 -17.12 7.36 -11.19
N ALA A 49 -18.25 7.50 -11.87
CA ALA A 49 -18.35 8.26 -13.12
C ALA A 49 -18.05 9.75 -12.89
N MET A 50 -18.64 10.36 -11.85
CA MET A 50 -18.36 11.76 -11.48
C MET A 50 -16.88 11.98 -11.14
N GLN A 51 -16.26 11.06 -10.39
CA GLN A 51 -14.83 11.15 -10.08
C GLN A 51 -13.95 11.07 -11.33
N LYS A 52 -14.28 10.18 -12.29
CA LYS A 52 -13.56 10.09 -13.57
C LYS A 52 -13.71 11.34 -14.41
N LEU A 53 -14.91 11.92 -14.48
CA LEU A 53 -15.16 13.17 -15.20
C LEU A 53 -14.40 14.34 -14.56
N ALA A 54 -14.43 14.46 -13.23
CA ALA A 54 -13.67 15.47 -12.52
C ALA A 54 -12.15 15.31 -12.73
N ALA A 55 -11.63 14.09 -12.74
CA ALA A 55 -10.22 13.81 -13.02
C ALA A 55 -9.83 14.20 -14.46
N ALA A 56 -10.69 13.93 -15.44
CA ALA A 56 -10.47 14.32 -16.83
C ALA A 56 -10.47 15.85 -17.01
N ASP A 57 -11.45 16.55 -16.43
CA ASP A 57 -11.52 18.02 -16.46
C ASP A 57 -10.30 18.67 -15.79
N LEU A 58 -9.87 18.15 -14.63
CA LEU A 58 -8.65 18.62 -13.97
C LEU A 58 -7.41 18.39 -14.83
N LYS A 59 -7.30 17.24 -15.50
CA LYS A 59 -6.19 16.93 -16.39
C LYS A 59 -6.13 17.91 -17.57
N GLU A 60 -7.28 18.24 -18.16
CA GLU A 60 -7.37 19.23 -19.23
C GLU A 60 -6.92 20.62 -18.75
N LYS A 61 -7.38 21.04 -17.56
CA LYS A 61 -6.97 22.31 -16.94
C LYS A 61 -5.47 22.36 -16.66
N PHE A 62 -4.87 21.26 -16.18
CA PHE A 62 -3.42 21.19 -15.99
C PHE A 62 -2.65 21.32 -17.29
N ILE A 63 -3.08 20.64 -18.36
CA ILE A 63 -2.46 20.77 -19.70
C ILE A 63 -2.59 22.22 -20.21
N LYS A 64 -3.72 22.87 -19.98
CA LYS A 64 -3.93 24.26 -20.35
C LYS A 64 -3.00 25.20 -19.57
N TRP A 65 -2.89 25.03 -18.26
CA TRP A 65 -1.99 25.83 -17.42
C TRP A 65 -0.52 25.63 -17.77
N GLU A 66 -0.11 24.40 -18.09
CA GLU A 66 1.25 24.10 -18.57
C GLU A 66 1.55 24.86 -19.86
N LYS A 67 0.63 24.86 -20.83
CA LYS A 67 0.77 25.66 -22.06
C LYS A 67 0.81 27.17 -21.80
N GLU A 68 0.00 27.67 -20.88
CA GLU A 68 -0.03 29.10 -20.50
C GLU A 68 1.25 29.54 -19.78
N LEU A 69 1.90 28.63 -19.02
CA LEU A 69 3.20 28.85 -18.39
C LEU A 69 4.32 28.92 -19.44
N ASP A 70 4.29 28.02 -20.43
CA ASP A 70 5.30 27.96 -21.49
C ASP A 70 5.17 29.11 -22.50
N SER A 71 3.95 29.61 -22.77
CA SER A 71 3.72 30.64 -23.77
C SER A 71 4.15 32.05 -23.34
N GLY A 72 4.63 32.25 -22.09
CA GLY A 72 5.06 33.55 -21.58
C GLY A 72 3.92 34.59 -21.49
N THR A 73 2.68 34.19 -21.76
CA THR A 73 1.47 35.03 -21.66
C THR A 73 0.87 34.98 -20.26
N LEU A 74 1.72 34.98 -19.23
CA LEU A 74 1.25 35.19 -17.87
C LEU A 74 0.54 36.54 -17.84
N SER A 75 -0.79 36.51 -17.69
CA SER A 75 -1.62 37.69 -17.50
C SER A 75 -0.96 38.56 -16.46
N LYS A 76 -0.48 39.74 -16.87
CA LYS A 76 0.25 40.69 -16.01
C LYS A 76 -0.59 40.86 -14.75
N SER A 77 -0.07 40.34 -13.64
CA SER A 77 -0.68 40.46 -12.31
C SER A 77 -1.31 41.85 -12.15
N PRO A 78 -2.61 41.95 -11.79
CA PRO A 78 -3.23 43.24 -11.57
C PRO A 78 -2.35 44.03 -10.61
N ARG A 79 -1.90 45.21 -11.08
CA ARG A 79 -0.95 46.05 -10.36
C ARG A 79 -1.44 46.19 -8.92
N PRO A 80 -0.58 45.94 -7.91
CA PRO A 80 -0.99 46.06 -6.52
C PRO A 80 -1.53 47.48 -6.30
N PHE A 81 -2.79 47.58 -5.87
CA PHE A 81 -3.35 48.82 -5.40
C PHE A 81 -2.50 49.29 -4.22
N LEU A 82 -1.66 50.30 -4.49
CA LEU A 82 -0.77 50.88 -3.50
C LEU A 82 -1.56 51.66 -2.45
N ARG A 83 -1.10 51.49 -1.21
CA ARG A 83 -1.11 52.48 -0.12
C ARG A 83 -2.39 52.56 0.71
N ASN A 84 -2.64 51.52 1.51
CA ASN A 84 -3.31 51.69 2.79
C ASN A 84 -2.27 51.66 3.92
N LYS A 85 -2.41 52.54 4.91
CA LYS A 85 -1.48 52.70 6.04
C LYS A 85 -1.34 51.35 6.76
N TYR A 86 -0.09 50.88 6.84
CA TYR A 86 0.32 49.64 7.46
C TYR A 86 -0.19 49.53 8.90
N ASN A 87 -1.19 48.67 9.11
CA ASN A 87 -1.58 48.21 10.44
C ASN A 87 -0.93 46.83 10.65
N PRO A 88 0.15 46.73 11.45
CA PRO A 88 0.98 45.51 11.56
C PRO A 88 0.20 44.27 12.04
N TRP A 89 -0.97 44.48 12.63
CA TRP A 89 -1.85 43.41 13.09
C TRP A 89 -2.41 42.53 11.95
N PHE A 90 -2.66 43.10 10.76
CA PHE A 90 -3.18 42.33 9.61
C PHE A 90 -2.14 41.38 8.98
N TRP A 91 -0.85 41.66 9.12
CA TRP A 91 0.20 40.76 8.63
C TRP A 91 0.38 39.54 9.54
N GLY A 92 0.22 39.72 10.86
CA GLY A 92 0.26 38.62 11.81
C GLY A 92 -0.84 37.57 11.57
N THR A 93 -2.07 38.03 11.30
CA THR A 93 -3.20 37.13 11.00
C THR A 93 -3.04 36.46 9.64
N GLY A 94 -2.51 37.18 8.64
CA GLY A 94 -2.25 36.62 7.32
C GLY A 94 -1.26 35.45 7.34
N ILE A 95 -0.15 35.57 8.08
CA ILE A 95 0.87 34.51 8.18
C ILE A 95 0.30 33.28 8.90
N LEU A 96 -0.48 33.47 9.97
CA LEU A 96 -1.11 32.37 10.70
C LEU A 96 -2.09 31.60 9.81
N PHE A 97 -2.89 32.31 9.01
CA PHE A 97 -3.85 31.68 8.10
C PHE A 97 -3.15 30.89 7.00
N LEU A 98 -2.02 31.40 6.48
CA LEU A 98 -1.22 30.72 5.46
C LEU A 98 -0.55 29.45 6.00
N LEU A 99 -0.10 29.48 7.26
CA LEU A 99 0.40 28.28 7.96
C LEU A 99 -0.70 27.23 8.17
N LEU A 100 -1.91 27.65 8.56
CA LEU A 100 -3.05 26.74 8.72
C LEU A 100 -3.44 26.07 7.38
N ILE A 101 -3.49 26.84 6.30
CA ILE A 101 -3.77 26.29 4.95
C ILE A 101 -2.67 25.30 4.53
N SER A 102 -1.40 25.63 4.78
CA SER A 102 -0.27 24.76 4.44
C SER A 102 -0.33 23.44 5.23
N MET A 103 -0.70 23.50 6.51
CA MET A 103 -0.86 22.33 7.37
C MET A 103 -2.06 21.47 6.93
N ALA A 104 -3.20 22.09 6.60
CA ALA A 104 -4.37 21.39 6.08
C ALA A 104 -4.09 20.72 4.73
N PHE A 105 -3.38 21.41 3.83
CA PHE A 105 -2.98 20.86 2.53
C PHE A 105 -2.02 19.68 2.68
N TRP A 106 -1.07 19.77 3.62
CA TRP A 106 -0.16 18.66 3.94
C TRP A 106 -0.91 17.44 4.48
N HIS A 107 -1.88 17.66 5.39
CA HIS A 107 -2.72 16.59 5.93
C HIS A 107 -3.60 15.95 4.84
N PHE A 108 -4.19 16.74 3.95
CA PHE A 108 -4.99 16.23 2.83
C PHE A 108 -4.16 15.40 1.83
N GLN A 109 -2.93 15.82 1.56
CA GLN A 109 -1.97 15.07 0.72
C GLN A 109 -1.60 13.71 1.34
N GLN A 110 -1.42 13.64 2.67
CA GLN A 110 -1.17 12.37 3.38
C GLN A 110 -2.34 11.39 3.21
N VAL A 111 -3.58 11.86 3.37
CA VAL A 111 -4.79 11.03 3.21
C VAL A 111 -4.92 10.49 1.78
N LYS A 112 -4.65 11.32 0.74
CA LYS A 112 -4.69 10.87 -0.65
C LYS A 112 -3.65 9.79 -0.97
N LYS A 113 -2.42 9.94 -0.47
CA LYS A 113 -1.35 8.94 -0.68
C LYS A 113 -1.71 7.59 -0.06
N ASN A 114 -2.45 7.59 1.05
CA ASN A 114 -2.90 6.36 1.70
C ASN A 114 -4.10 5.70 0.98
N LYS A 115 -5.00 6.48 0.36
CA LYS A 115 -6.13 5.93 -0.42
C LYS A 115 -5.70 5.31 -1.76
N VAL A 116 -4.85 6.00 -2.53
CA VAL A 116 -4.40 5.50 -3.85
C VAL A 116 -3.56 4.22 -3.71
N LYS A 117 -2.78 4.10 -2.62
CA LYS A 117 -2.00 2.92 -2.27
C LYS A 117 -2.86 1.66 -2.04
N GLY A 118 -4.15 1.82 -1.76
CA GLY A 118 -5.09 0.71 -1.62
C GLY A 118 -5.82 0.34 -2.91
N GLU A 119 -5.87 1.19 -3.94
CA GLU A 119 -6.69 0.95 -5.14
C GLU A 119 -5.94 0.23 -6.28
N GLU A 120 -4.64 0.47 -6.46
CA GLU A 120 -3.86 -0.22 -7.50
C GLU A 120 -3.62 -1.70 -7.19
N ASP A 121 -3.30 -2.03 -5.92
CA ASP A 121 -3.21 -3.43 -5.46
C ASP A 121 -4.59 -4.12 -5.55
N LYS A 122 -5.67 -3.37 -5.32
CA LYS A 122 -7.04 -3.88 -5.51
C LYS A 122 -7.33 -4.22 -6.96
N LEU A 123 -6.86 -3.46 -7.96
CA LEU A 123 -7.25 -3.68 -9.35
C LEU A 123 -6.75 -5.03 -9.92
N GLN A 124 -5.52 -5.44 -9.56
CA GLN A 124 -4.99 -6.75 -9.96
C GLN A 124 -5.61 -7.91 -9.18
N ILE A 125 -5.96 -7.67 -7.90
CA ILE A 125 -6.74 -8.61 -7.09
C ILE A 125 -8.16 -8.74 -7.67
N TYR A 126 -8.79 -7.65 -8.10
CA TYR A 126 -10.15 -7.62 -8.67
C TYR A 126 -10.28 -8.38 -9.98
N GLN A 127 -9.34 -8.23 -10.94
CA GLN A 127 -9.42 -8.97 -12.21
C GLN A 127 -9.22 -10.48 -12.04
N ARG A 128 -8.49 -10.92 -11.01
CA ARG A 128 -8.25 -12.36 -10.74
C ARG A 128 -9.30 -12.98 -9.82
N ASP A 129 -9.75 -12.24 -8.82
CA ASP A 129 -10.87 -12.64 -7.97
C ASP A 129 -12.19 -12.56 -8.74
N SER A 130 -12.24 -11.84 -9.87
CA SER A 130 -13.34 -11.90 -10.85
C SER A 130 -13.50 -13.29 -11.46
N ILE A 131 -12.43 -14.03 -11.78
CA ILE A 131 -12.54 -15.40 -12.32
C ILE A 131 -13.02 -16.38 -11.26
N ILE A 132 -12.48 -16.30 -10.04
CA ILE A 132 -12.92 -17.15 -8.92
C ILE A 132 -14.35 -16.78 -8.51
N GLY A 133 -14.69 -15.49 -8.55
CA GLY A 133 -16.02 -14.95 -8.32
C GLY A 133 -17.02 -15.46 -9.35
N GLU A 134 -16.70 -15.38 -10.64
CA GLU A 134 -17.52 -15.93 -11.73
C GLU A 134 -17.76 -17.44 -11.57
N LEU A 135 -16.71 -18.20 -11.24
CA LEU A 135 -16.83 -19.64 -10.96
C LEU A 135 -17.73 -19.92 -9.75
N ARG A 136 -17.61 -19.16 -8.66
CA ARG A 136 -18.48 -19.31 -7.49
C ARG A 136 -19.93 -18.95 -7.80
N ILE A 137 -20.17 -17.88 -8.57
CA ILE A 137 -21.50 -17.48 -9.03
C ILE A 137 -22.11 -18.60 -9.88
N LEU A 138 -21.33 -19.20 -10.80
CA LEU A 138 -21.81 -20.30 -11.65
C LEU A 138 -22.15 -21.55 -10.83
N ILE A 139 -21.34 -21.89 -9.83
CA ILE A 139 -21.64 -22.99 -8.88
C ILE A 139 -22.97 -22.70 -8.14
N GLN A 140 -23.12 -21.48 -7.63
CA GLN A 140 -24.32 -21.08 -6.89
C GLN A 140 -25.58 -21.14 -7.76
N GLN A 141 -25.53 -20.63 -8.98
CA GLN A 141 -26.64 -20.72 -9.95
C GLN A 141 -27.03 -22.16 -10.28
N LYS A 142 -26.06 -23.09 -10.37
CA LYS A 142 -26.35 -24.51 -10.60
C LYS A 142 -26.94 -25.19 -9.37
N GLN A 143 -26.53 -24.82 -8.15
CA GLN A 143 -27.12 -25.31 -6.90
C GLN A 143 -28.57 -24.84 -6.73
N GLU A 144 -28.88 -23.59 -7.10
CA GLU A 144 -30.25 -23.06 -7.09
C GLU A 144 -31.15 -23.82 -8.07
N LYS A 145 -30.70 -24.03 -9.32
CA LYS A 145 -31.43 -24.86 -10.30
C LYS A 145 -31.66 -26.29 -9.82
N LEU A 146 -30.70 -26.89 -9.12
CA LEU A 146 -30.85 -28.22 -8.53
C LEU A 146 -31.93 -28.23 -7.43
N SER A 147 -31.98 -27.17 -6.63
CA SER A 147 -32.95 -27.01 -5.55
C SER A 147 -34.39 -26.86 -6.07
N ASP A 148 -34.56 -26.15 -7.20
CA ASP A 148 -35.85 -25.96 -7.86
C ASP A 148 -36.37 -27.22 -8.57
N LEU A 149 -35.47 -28.12 -9.00
CA LEU A 149 -35.82 -29.38 -9.67
C LEU A 149 -36.17 -30.52 -8.69
N LEU A 150 -35.98 -30.31 -7.38
CA LEU A 150 -36.21 -31.32 -6.35
C LEU A 150 -37.68 -31.62 -5.95
N PRO A 151 -38.78 -31.08 -6.53
CA PRO A 151 -40.10 -31.65 -6.30
C PRO A 151 -40.42 -32.75 -7.33
N LYS A 152 -40.30 -34.01 -6.87
CA LYS A 152 -41.03 -35.22 -7.33
C LYS A 152 -40.60 -35.99 -8.59
N SER A 153 -39.54 -35.63 -9.31
CA SER A 153 -39.12 -36.38 -10.51
C SER A 153 -38.18 -37.55 -10.19
N GLY A 154 -38.44 -38.73 -10.75
CA GLY A 154 -37.75 -39.98 -10.44
C GLY A 154 -36.28 -40.02 -10.86
N ALA A 155 -35.39 -40.16 -9.87
CA ALA A 155 -34.12 -40.90 -9.78
C ALA A 155 -33.02 -40.80 -10.87
N GLY A 156 -33.23 -40.18 -12.05
CA GLY A 156 -32.26 -40.22 -13.16
C GLY A 156 -31.37 -38.97 -13.31
N GLU A 157 -31.98 -37.79 -13.46
CA GLU A 157 -31.28 -36.54 -13.81
C GLU A 157 -30.45 -35.93 -12.68
N ASP A 158 -30.80 -36.21 -11.42
CA ASP A 158 -30.09 -35.72 -10.22
C ASP A 158 -28.62 -36.16 -10.17
N SER A 159 -28.28 -37.28 -10.79
CA SER A 159 -26.92 -37.83 -10.77
C SER A 159 -25.93 -37.01 -11.61
N LEU A 160 -26.38 -36.45 -12.73
CA LEU A 160 -25.53 -35.72 -13.67
C LEU A 160 -25.19 -34.31 -13.17
N LEU A 161 -26.19 -33.58 -12.67
CA LEU A 161 -25.98 -32.23 -12.13
C LEU A 161 -25.10 -32.26 -10.86
N LYS A 162 -25.30 -33.27 -10.00
CA LYS A 162 -24.46 -33.47 -8.82
C LYS A 162 -23.00 -33.76 -9.18
N LEU A 163 -22.77 -34.55 -10.24
CA LEU A 163 -21.43 -34.81 -10.76
C LEU A 163 -20.77 -33.53 -11.32
N GLU A 164 -21.55 -32.69 -12.01
CA GLU A 164 -21.05 -31.43 -12.57
C GLU A 164 -20.67 -30.41 -11.48
N ILE A 165 -21.50 -30.29 -10.43
CA ILE A 165 -21.19 -29.43 -9.27
C ILE A 165 -19.90 -29.91 -8.58
N LEU A 166 -19.76 -31.21 -8.31
CA LEU A 166 -18.53 -31.76 -7.71
C LEU A 166 -17.29 -31.51 -8.55
N LYS A 167 -17.41 -31.59 -9.89
CA LYS A 167 -16.31 -31.29 -10.81
C LYS A 167 -15.89 -29.81 -10.74
N LEU A 168 -16.86 -28.88 -10.69
CA LEU A 168 -16.60 -27.45 -10.57
C LEU A 168 -15.97 -27.08 -9.23
N GLU A 169 -16.44 -27.67 -8.12
CA GLU A 169 -15.86 -27.46 -6.79
C GLU A 169 -14.39 -27.93 -6.72
N GLU A 170 -14.09 -29.10 -7.31
CA GLU A 170 -12.73 -29.61 -7.38
C GLU A 170 -11.84 -28.75 -8.28
N GLU A 171 -12.37 -28.18 -9.36
CA GLU A 171 -11.65 -27.23 -10.22
C GLU A 171 -11.32 -25.93 -9.48
N VAL A 172 -12.28 -25.34 -8.74
CA VAL A 172 -12.03 -24.17 -7.89
C VAL A 172 -10.95 -24.49 -6.85
N ARG A 173 -11.04 -25.64 -6.17
CA ARG A 173 -10.03 -26.05 -5.18
C ARG A 173 -8.64 -26.22 -5.81
N ARG A 174 -8.54 -26.78 -7.01
CA ARG A 174 -7.26 -26.90 -7.74
C ARG A 174 -6.70 -25.53 -8.11
N ILE A 175 -7.54 -24.60 -8.59
CA ILE A 175 -7.12 -23.24 -8.92
C ILE A 175 -6.63 -22.52 -7.66
N GLU A 176 -7.36 -22.58 -6.55
CA GLU A 176 -6.97 -21.98 -5.26
C GLU A 176 -5.64 -22.57 -4.74
N LYS A 177 -5.46 -23.90 -4.81
CA LYS A 177 -4.22 -24.56 -4.41
C LYS A 177 -3.04 -24.14 -5.29
N SER A 178 -3.23 -24.09 -6.61
CA SER A 178 -2.20 -23.62 -7.55
C SER A 178 -1.85 -22.14 -7.32
N LYS A 179 -2.82 -21.30 -6.94
CA LYS A 179 -2.63 -19.89 -6.58
C LYS A 179 -1.76 -19.78 -5.33
N SER A 180 -2.09 -20.52 -4.27
CA SER A 180 -1.31 -20.51 -3.03
C SER A 180 0.14 -20.96 -3.27
N GLN A 181 0.34 -22.04 -4.04
CA GLN A 181 1.67 -22.53 -4.38
C GLN A 181 2.46 -21.56 -5.26
N ASN A 182 1.83 -20.96 -6.28
CA ASN A 182 2.50 -19.97 -7.13
C ASN A 182 2.84 -18.69 -6.36
N SER A 183 1.95 -18.21 -5.49
CA SER A 183 2.23 -17.05 -4.63
C SER A 183 3.37 -17.33 -3.66
N GLN A 184 3.39 -18.50 -3.02
CA GLN A 184 4.49 -18.90 -2.13
C GLN A 184 5.83 -19.02 -2.88
N ASN A 185 5.83 -19.60 -4.07
CA ASN A 185 7.03 -19.71 -4.90
C ASN A 185 7.50 -18.33 -5.38
N GLN A 186 6.58 -17.46 -5.80
CA GLN A 186 6.88 -16.10 -6.25
C GLN A 186 7.43 -15.26 -5.09
N GLU A 187 6.80 -15.34 -3.92
CA GLU A 187 7.26 -14.68 -2.70
C GLU A 187 8.66 -15.16 -2.33
N SER A 188 8.88 -16.48 -2.23
CA SER A 188 10.21 -17.04 -1.95
C SER A 188 11.28 -16.56 -2.95
N THR A 189 10.96 -16.54 -4.25
CA THR A 189 11.88 -16.06 -5.29
C THR A 189 12.19 -14.57 -5.13
N ASN A 190 11.21 -13.77 -4.75
CA ASN A 190 11.36 -12.33 -4.54
C ASN A 190 12.19 -12.03 -3.28
N GLN A 191 11.95 -12.76 -2.19
CA GLN A 191 12.73 -12.65 -0.96
C GLN A 191 14.19 -13.04 -1.20
N GLN A 192 14.45 -14.14 -1.92
CA GLN A 192 15.80 -14.54 -2.31
C GLN A 192 16.49 -13.48 -3.17
N MET A 193 15.78 -12.88 -4.11
CA MET A 193 16.31 -11.80 -4.94
C MET A 193 16.69 -10.56 -4.12
N ALA A 194 15.85 -10.17 -3.17
CA ALA A 194 16.13 -9.06 -2.26
C ALA A 194 17.39 -9.32 -1.44
N LEU A 195 17.51 -10.50 -0.84
CA LEU A 195 18.68 -10.90 -0.04
C LEU A 195 19.95 -11.02 -0.88
N ALA A 196 19.88 -11.61 -2.08
CA ALA A 196 21.02 -11.76 -2.98
C ALA A 196 21.52 -10.42 -3.56
N SER A 197 20.64 -9.42 -3.64
CA SER A 197 20.97 -8.07 -4.13
C SER A 197 21.45 -7.14 -3.02
N ALA A 198 21.33 -7.56 -1.76
CA ALA A 198 21.74 -6.76 -0.62
C ALA A 198 23.27 -6.61 -0.58
N PRO A 199 23.78 -5.39 -0.31
CA PRO A 199 25.19 -5.20 0.01
C PRO A 199 25.60 -6.07 1.20
N SER A 200 26.83 -6.58 1.21
CA SER A 200 27.28 -7.43 2.32
C SER A 200 27.11 -6.72 3.67
N HIS A 201 26.42 -7.39 4.59
CA HIS A 201 26.13 -6.84 5.92
C HIS A 201 27.40 -6.54 6.74
N GLU A 202 28.53 -7.13 6.34
CA GLU A 202 29.84 -6.99 6.98
C GLU A 202 30.31 -5.53 7.11
N TYR A 203 29.81 -4.63 6.25
CA TYR A 203 30.12 -3.19 6.35
C TYR A 203 29.39 -2.46 7.47
N ALA A 204 28.27 -2.98 7.99
CA ALA A 204 27.51 -2.33 9.07
C ALA A 204 28.19 -2.50 10.44
N MET A 205 28.92 -3.60 10.64
CA MET A 205 29.45 -3.98 11.96
C MET A 205 30.89 -3.51 12.22
N ARG A 206 31.50 -2.75 11.30
CA ARG A 206 32.94 -2.42 11.32
C ARG A 206 33.36 -1.38 12.37
N GLY A 207 32.41 -0.67 12.98
CA GLY A 207 32.67 0.35 14.00
C GLY A 207 32.63 -0.15 15.44
N LEU A 208 32.20 -1.40 15.65
CA LEU A 208 31.99 -1.97 16.99
C LEU A 208 33.19 -2.84 17.33
N GLY A 209 34.31 -2.16 17.57
CA GLY A 209 35.48 -2.77 18.21
C GLY A 209 35.06 -3.43 19.53
N ASN A 210 35.84 -4.39 20.01
CA ASN A 210 35.63 -5.10 21.27
C ASN A 210 35.65 -4.13 22.47
N ASP A 211 34.62 -3.30 22.60
CA ASP A 211 34.47 -2.40 23.72
C ASP A 211 33.97 -3.24 24.89
N ASP A 212 34.91 -3.59 25.77
CA ASP A 212 34.63 -4.38 26.95
C ASP A 212 33.61 -3.68 27.87
N ASN A 213 33.38 -2.37 27.69
CA ASN A 213 32.42 -1.59 28.47
C ASN A 213 30.97 -1.66 27.97
N LEU A 214 30.71 -2.32 26.84
CA LEU A 214 29.35 -2.40 26.31
C LEU A 214 28.43 -3.25 27.22
N ASP A 215 27.19 -2.80 27.40
CA ASP A 215 26.18 -3.54 28.16
C ASP A 215 25.99 -4.97 27.63
N SER A 216 25.72 -5.90 28.56
CA SER A 216 25.59 -7.33 28.26
C SER A 216 24.49 -7.65 27.23
N SER A 217 23.38 -6.90 27.23
CA SER A 217 22.29 -7.03 26.26
C SER A 217 22.72 -6.55 24.87
N ILE A 218 23.50 -5.49 24.79
CA ILE A 218 23.99 -5.00 23.49
C ILE A 218 25.03 -5.98 22.91
N LYS A 219 25.88 -6.58 23.75
CA LYS A 219 26.82 -7.64 23.33
C LYS A 219 26.09 -8.85 22.74
N SER A 220 24.95 -9.26 23.32
CA SER A 220 24.17 -10.40 22.81
C SER A 220 23.49 -10.09 21.48
N ILE A 221 23.03 -8.85 21.27
CA ILE A 221 22.50 -8.37 19.99
C ILE A 221 23.58 -8.48 18.89
N TYR A 222 24.76 -7.91 19.12
CA TYR A 222 25.82 -7.95 18.11
C TYR A 222 26.35 -9.34 17.85
N LYS A 223 26.40 -10.20 18.87
CA LYS A 223 26.70 -11.63 18.70
C LYS A 223 25.69 -12.27 17.75
N SER A 224 24.39 -12.04 17.96
CA SER A 224 23.32 -12.61 17.14
C SER A 224 23.36 -12.11 15.70
N LEU A 225 23.61 -10.81 15.49
CA LEU A 225 23.78 -10.22 14.16
C LEU A 225 25.02 -10.80 13.43
N ARG A 226 26.14 -10.97 14.14
CA ARG A 226 27.38 -11.53 13.57
C ARG A 226 27.23 -13.01 13.22
N THR A 227 26.48 -13.79 14.01
CA THR A 227 26.21 -15.20 13.72
C THR A 227 25.08 -15.41 12.72
N GLY A 228 24.47 -14.34 12.19
CA GLY A 228 23.35 -14.42 11.26
C GLY A 228 22.04 -14.90 11.90
N ASN A 229 21.94 -14.91 13.23
CA ASN A 229 20.70 -15.22 13.94
C ASN A 229 19.84 -13.95 14.04
N TYR A 230 19.32 -13.50 12.89
CA TYR A 230 18.59 -12.25 12.78
C TYR A 230 17.24 -12.27 13.52
N THR A 231 16.60 -13.43 13.66
CA THR A 231 15.36 -13.58 14.44
C THR A 231 15.59 -13.25 15.92
N GLU A 232 16.67 -13.78 16.50
CA GLU A 232 17.05 -13.49 17.88
C GLU A 232 17.47 -12.01 18.03
N ALA A 233 18.25 -11.48 17.08
CA ALA A 233 18.62 -10.07 17.10
C ALA A 233 17.38 -9.15 17.10
N VAL A 234 16.38 -9.43 16.27
CA VAL A 234 15.11 -8.68 16.25
C VAL A 234 14.39 -8.77 17.60
N TYR A 235 14.36 -9.95 18.23
CA TYR A 235 13.74 -10.13 19.55
C TYR A 235 14.45 -9.27 20.61
N LEU A 236 15.78 -9.38 20.70
CA LEU A 236 16.59 -8.63 21.65
C LEU A 236 16.46 -7.10 21.45
N LEU A 237 16.52 -6.64 20.19
CA LEU A 237 16.37 -5.22 19.85
C LEU A 237 14.99 -4.65 20.25
N LYS A 238 13.91 -5.42 20.05
CA LYS A 238 12.55 -4.98 20.42
C LYS A 238 12.31 -4.93 21.93
N ASN A 239 13.15 -5.60 22.73
CA ASN A 239 13.03 -5.62 24.20
C ASN A 239 13.93 -4.60 24.91
N ILE A 240 14.69 -3.79 24.16
CA ILE A 240 15.44 -2.68 24.75
C ILE A 240 14.45 -1.65 25.31
N SER A 241 14.69 -1.21 26.55
CA SER A 241 13.85 -0.21 27.21
C SER A 241 13.84 1.10 26.41
N PRO A 242 12.69 1.77 26.24
CA PRO A 242 12.64 3.11 25.65
C PRO A 242 13.44 4.15 26.44
N ASP A 243 13.69 3.91 27.73
CA ASP A 243 14.44 4.81 28.60
C ASP A 243 15.98 4.64 28.48
N ASP A 244 16.44 3.56 27.83
CA ASP A 244 17.86 3.32 27.58
C ASP A 244 18.31 4.06 26.32
N ILE A 245 18.85 5.26 26.49
CA ILE A 245 19.27 6.14 25.39
C ILE A 245 20.31 5.47 24.48
N ASP A 246 21.29 4.77 25.05
CA ASP A 246 22.33 4.08 24.27
C ASP A 246 21.75 2.87 23.54
N GLY A 247 20.88 2.11 24.20
CA GLY A 247 20.12 1.02 23.59
C GLY A 247 19.24 1.50 22.43
N GLN A 248 18.51 2.60 22.59
CA GLN A 248 17.65 3.15 21.53
C GLN A 248 18.44 3.62 20.30
N ARG A 249 19.67 4.08 20.48
CA ARG A 249 20.57 4.32 19.35
C ARG A 249 20.83 3.01 18.60
N VAL A 250 21.15 1.92 19.29
CA VAL A 250 21.35 0.60 18.67
C VAL A 250 20.07 0.13 17.97
N VAL A 251 18.90 0.28 18.59
CA VAL A 251 17.60 -0.04 17.97
C VAL A 251 17.42 0.72 16.65
N THR A 252 17.65 2.03 16.66
CA THR A 252 17.46 2.89 15.49
C THR A 252 18.30 2.45 14.30
N TYR A 253 19.57 2.09 14.54
CA TYR A 253 20.49 1.72 13.46
C TYR A 253 20.41 0.24 13.07
N GLU A 254 20.22 -0.68 14.00
CA GLU A 254 20.37 -2.13 13.75
C GLU A 254 19.03 -2.84 13.45
N LEU A 255 17.92 -2.40 14.03
CA LEU A 255 16.62 -3.04 13.86
C LEU A 255 16.17 -3.13 12.40
N PRO A 256 16.30 -2.08 11.56
CA PRO A 256 15.90 -2.16 10.16
C PRO A 256 16.64 -3.27 9.38
N TYR A 257 17.95 -3.42 9.63
CA TYR A 257 18.76 -4.46 8.99
C TYR A 257 18.44 -5.85 9.54
N ALA A 258 18.28 -5.98 10.87
CA ALA A 258 17.90 -7.24 11.49
C ALA A 258 16.55 -7.74 10.94
N LEU A 259 15.57 -6.85 10.80
CA LEU A 259 14.27 -7.16 10.18
C LEU A 259 14.41 -7.59 8.73
N PHE A 260 15.22 -6.88 7.94
CA PHE A 260 15.47 -7.20 6.53
C PHE A 260 16.05 -8.60 6.36
N TYR A 261 17.13 -8.93 7.08
CA TYR A 261 17.77 -10.24 6.98
C TYR A 261 16.96 -11.36 7.65
N ALA A 262 16.05 -11.04 8.57
CA ALA A 262 15.04 -11.97 9.08
C ALA A 262 13.87 -12.22 8.10
N GLY A 263 13.89 -11.61 6.91
CA GLY A 263 12.83 -11.74 5.90
C GLY A 263 11.56 -10.93 6.20
N LYS A 264 11.57 -10.06 7.21
CA LYS A 264 10.43 -9.23 7.62
C LYS A 264 10.41 -7.92 6.83
N PHE A 265 10.34 -8.01 5.51
CA PHE A 265 10.53 -6.87 4.59
C PHE A 265 9.58 -5.70 4.83
N GLY A 266 8.31 -5.96 5.17
CA GLY A 266 7.34 -4.88 5.45
C GLY A 266 7.67 -4.07 6.70
N GLU A 267 8.02 -4.74 7.80
CA GLU A 267 8.48 -4.09 9.04
C GLU A 267 9.83 -3.37 8.81
N ALA A 268 10.72 -3.99 8.05
CA ALA A 268 12.02 -3.42 7.70
C ALA A 268 11.87 -2.12 6.90
N ALA A 269 10.99 -2.09 5.89
CA ALA A 269 10.76 -0.90 5.06
C ALA A 269 10.31 0.30 5.89
N LEU A 270 9.39 0.10 6.85
CA LEU A 270 8.94 1.15 7.77
C LEU A 270 10.10 1.62 8.67
N SER A 271 10.85 0.69 9.22
CA SER A 271 11.99 1.00 10.10
C SER A 271 13.10 1.77 9.36
N PHE A 272 13.38 1.42 8.10
CA PHE A 272 14.30 2.16 7.25
C PHE A 272 13.79 3.56 6.90
N GLN A 273 12.48 3.76 6.73
CA GLN A 273 11.93 5.10 6.52
C GLN A 273 12.15 6.02 7.71
N GLU A 274 12.06 5.50 8.94
CA GLU A 274 12.42 6.26 10.14
C GLU A 274 13.93 6.53 10.20
N LEU A 275 14.77 5.53 9.92
CA LEU A 275 16.23 5.71 9.87
C LEU A 275 16.65 6.79 8.86
N LYS A 276 16.02 6.85 7.68
CA LYS A 276 16.27 7.86 6.64
C LYS A 276 16.02 9.30 7.14
N LYS A 277 15.09 9.49 8.08
CA LYS A 277 14.81 10.81 8.67
C LYS A 277 15.89 11.22 9.66
N THR A 278 16.43 10.26 10.41
CA THR A 278 17.41 10.47 11.47
C THR A 278 18.81 10.69 10.92
N ASP A 279 19.23 9.90 9.94
CA ASP A 279 20.60 9.95 9.39
C ASP A 279 20.60 10.18 7.88
N ARG A 280 21.02 11.40 7.49
CA ARG A 280 21.14 11.78 6.08
C ARG A 280 22.42 11.28 5.43
N SER A 281 23.44 10.93 6.21
CA SER A 281 24.74 10.51 5.68
C SER A 281 24.66 9.15 4.99
N GLU A 282 23.74 8.28 5.45
CA GLU A 282 23.47 6.97 4.88
C GLU A 282 22.19 6.93 4.02
N ALA A 283 21.68 8.09 3.58
CA ALA A 283 20.40 8.19 2.88
C ALA A 283 20.31 7.28 1.63
N ASP A 284 21.36 7.26 0.80
CA ASP A 284 21.42 6.42 -0.41
C ASP A 284 21.36 4.92 -0.08
N LYS A 285 22.01 4.52 1.02
CA LYS A 285 22.03 3.13 1.49
C LYS A 285 20.66 2.73 1.98
N VAL A 286 20.07 3.54 2.85
CA VAL A 286 18.73 3.31 3.40
C VAL A 286 17.70 3.26 2.28
N GLU A 287 17.78 4.15 1.29
CA GLU A 287 16.90 4.16 0.12
C GLU A 287 17.02 2.88 -0.72
N PHE A 288 18.25 2.40 -0.95
CA PHE A 288 18.45 1.14 -1.63
C PHE A 288 17.88 -0.06 -0.85
N TYR A 289 18.03 -0.10 0.47
CA TYR A 289 17.42 -1.17 1.28
C TYR A 289 15.88 -1.11 1.29
N ILE A 290 15.27 0.09 1.27
CA ILE A 290 13.81 0.23 1.11
C ILE A 290 13.36 -0.36 -0.24
N LEU A 291 14.11 -0.08 -1.32
CA LEU A 291 13.85 -0.70 -2.63
C LEU A 291 13.91 -2.24 -2.52
N LEU A 292 14.94 -2.79 -1.87
CA LEU A 292 15.05 -4.25 -1.69
C LEU A 292 13.91 -4.83 -0.83
N CYS A 293 13.42 -4.09 0.17
CA CYS A 293 12.24 -4.50 0.93
C CYS A 293 11.01 -4.62 0.02
N TYR A 294 10.78 -3.66 -0.88
CA TYR A 294 9.67 -3.74 -1.83
C TYR A 294 9.85 -4.85 -2.87
N VAL A 295 11.09 -5.17 -3.24
CA VAL A 295 11.37 -6.38 -4.04
C VAL A 295 10.96 -7.63 -3.26
N GLY A 296 11.37 -7.75 -1.99
CA GLY A 296 11.05 -8.89 -1.13
C GLY A 296 9.54 -9.08 -0.91
N GLU A 297 8.79 -7.99 -0.76
CA GLU A 297 7.32 -8.01 -0.66
C GLU A 297 6.61 -8.24 -2.02
N GLY A 298 7.32 -8.21 -3.15
CA GLY A 298 6.72 -8.33 -4.48
C GLY A 298 5.92 -7.10 -4.93
N ARG A 299 6.18 -5.91 -4.37
CA ARG A 299 5.47 -4.65 -4.69
C ARG A 299 6.05 -3.98 -5.94
N ILE A 300 5.80 -4.57 -7.12
CA ILE A 300 6.43 -4.19 -8.39
C ILE A 300 6.24 -2.72 -8.76
N ALA A 301 5.06 -2.13 -8.54
CA ALA A 301 4.82 -0.71 -8.85
C ALA A 301 5.76 0.23 -8.06
N PHE A 302 5.96 -0.04 -6.77
CA PHE A 302 6.88 0.72 -5.92
C PHE A 302 8.34 0.50 -6.32
N VAL A 303 8.69 -0.74 -6.65
CA VAL A 303 10.03 -1.12 -7.13
C VAL A 303 10.38 -0.34 -8.40
N GLN A 304 9.50 -0.33 -9.41
CA GLN A 304 9.73 0.39 -10.67
C GLN A 304 9.92 1.89 -10.45
N LYS A 305 9.09 2.49 -9.59
CA LYS A 305 9.21 3.90 -9.24
C LYS A 305 10.54 4.21 -8.56
N MET A 306 10.92 3.45 -7.53
CA MET A 306 12.18 3.67 -6.81
C MET A 306 13.41 3.42 -7.69
N ILE A 307 13.36 2.42 -8.57
CA ILE A 307 14.41 2.20 -9.58
C ILE A 307 14.55 3.43 -10.47
N ALA A 308 13.44 3.98 -10.97
CA ALA A 308 13.47 5.18 -11.80
C ALA A 308 14.04 6.39 -11.03
N ASP A 309 13.68 6.57 -9.76
CA ASP A 309 14.16 7.68 -8.95
C ASP A 309 15.67 7.56 -8.63
N ILE A 310 16.16 6.39 -8.24
CA ILE A 310 17.60 6.16 -8.01
C ILE A 310 18.40 6.34 -9.31
N LEU A 311 17.89 5.84 -10.44
CA LEU A 311 18.57 5.95 -11.74
C LEU A 311 18.55 7.37 -12.33
N LYS A 312 17.77 8.32 -11.79
CA LYS A 312 17.87 9.74 -12.16
C LYS A 312 19.12 10.41 -11.59
N ASN A 313 19.73 9.84 -10.54
CA ASN A 313 20.93 10.38 -9.91
C ASN A 313 22.14 9.46 -10.14
N PRO A 314 22.99 9.73 -11.14
CA PRO A 314 24.20 8.94 -11.39
C PRO A 314 25.21 8.92 -10.24
N GLN A 315 25.14 9.88 -9.30
CA GLN A 315 26.01 9.93 -8.13
C GLN A 315 25.50 9.10 -6.95
N HIS A 316 24.30 8.53 -7.05
CA HIS A 316 23.74 7.69 -5.99
C HIS A 316 24.64 6.47 -5.77
N LYS A 317 25.06 6.23 -4.52
CA LYS A 317 26.04 5.18 -4.16
C LYS A 317 25.70 3.78 -4.69
N PHE A 318 24.41 3.50 -4.88
CA PHE A 318 23.88 2.22 -5.36
C PHE A 318 23.36 2.24 -6.82
N TYR A 319 23.73 3.24 -7.63
CA TYR A 319 23.27 3.36 -9.02
C TYR A 319 23.49 2.07 -9.84
N GLU A 320 24.71 1.53 -9.82
CA GLU A 320 25.06 0.31 -10.59
C GLU A 320 24.34 -0.93 -10.06
N ASN A 321 24.15 -1.06 -8.75
CA ASN A 321 23.37 -2.14 -8.15
C ASN A 321 21.90 -2.07 -8.60
N THR A 322 21.30 -0.88 -8.60
CA THR A 322 19.93 -0.66 -9.07
C THR A 322 19.78 -0.98 -10.57
N LYS A 323 20.76 -0.62 -11.39
CA LYS A 323 20.77 -0.96 -12.83
C LYS A 323 20.81 -2.46 -13.06
N LYS A 324 21.65 -3.19 -12.32
CA LYS A 324 21.69 -4.67 -12.35
C LYS A 324 20.35 -5.26 -11.91
N LEU A 325 19.81 -4.80 -10.78
CA LEU A 325 18.53 -5.24 -10.26
C LEU A 325 17.38 -5.05 -11.27
N LYS A 326 17.32 -3.89 -11.94
CA LYS A 326 16.36 -3.62 -13.01
C LYS A 326 16.43 -4.68 -14.12
N SER A 327 17.64 -4.98 -14.60
CA SER A 327 17.83 -5.97 -15.67
C SER A 327 17.42 -7.40 -15.26
N VAL A 328 17.53 -7.74 -13.97
CA VAL A 328 17.09 -9.04 -13.44
C VAL A 328 15.56 -9.09 -13.39
N LEU A 329 14.91 -7.99 -12.97
CA LEU A 329 13.45 -7.89 -12.89
C LEU A 329 12.78 -7.92 -14.27
N GLU A 330 13.42 -7.36 -15.30
CA GLU A 330 12.90 -7.35 -16.68
C GLU A 330 12.96 -8.71 -17.39
N ARG A 331 13.72 -9.68 -16.85
CA ARG A 331 13.82 -11.04 -17.41
C ARG A 331 12.79 -12.02 -16.86
N LYS A 332 12.06 -11.65 -15.81
CA LYS A 332 10.99 -12.48 -15.22
C LYS A 332 9.68 -12.28 -15.98
#